data_AF-A0A0A0KG62-F1
#
_entry.id   AF-A0A0A0KG62-F1
#
_cell.length_a   1.000
_cell.length_b   1.000
_cell.length_c   1.000
_cell.angle_alpha   90.00
_cell.angle_beta   90.00
_cell.angle_gamma   90.00
#
_symmetry.space_group_name_H-M   'P 1'
#
loop_
_entity.id
_entity.type
_entity.pdbx_description
1 polymer ?
#
loop_
_entity_poly.entity_id
_entity_poly.type
_entity_poly.pdbx_seq_one_letter_code
_entity_poly.pdbx_strand_id
1 'polypeptide(L)'
;MQASFLIDVGDKAQVSIISFSATRPSLTSHRGSYFFRITQADSFQGKAIAAIVKAFKWRKIVSIYVDNEFGDGIIPFLVDALQEVDANVSYQSVISLTATNDEIELKLSNLMNMQTRVFVVHMLPPLASRLFIVAKKKGMMGPSEFGLVNGQLQSFVFEIVNVVGNERRSVGFWTPKAGLTTSLRHSGRKRELRPII
;
A
#
# COMPACT_ATOMS: atom_id res chain seq x y z
N MET A 1 11.27 -0.21 15.97
CA MET A 1 12.37 0.26 16.85
C MET A 1 12.12 1.61 17.55
N GLN A 2 11.97 2.77 16.87
CA GLN A 2 11.85 4.06 17.60
C GLN A 2 10.54 4.25 18.37
N ALA A 3 9.39 3.87 17.77
CA ALA A 3 8.09 4.05 18.42
C ALA A 3 7.90 3.15 19.64
N SER A 4 8.33 1.88 19.58
CA SER A 4 8.22 0.94 20.71
C SER A 4 9.06 1.39 21.91
N PHE A 5 10.29 1.86 21.68
CA PHE A 5 11.11 2.42 22.74
C PHE A 5 10.47 3.64 23.42
N LEU A 6 9.89 4.55 22.63
CA LEU A 6 9.19 5.71 23.18
C LEU A 6 7.98 5.29 24.01
N ILE A 7 7.22 4.28 23.57
CA ILE A 7 6.10 3.72 24.35
C ILE A 7 6.59 3.24 25.73
N ASP A 8 7.66 2.45 25.78
CA ASP A 8 8.19 1.92 27.05
C ASP A 8 8.67 3.05 27.99
N VAL A 9 9.26 4.10 27.44
CA VAL A 9 9.66 5.29 28.21
C VAL A 9 8.44 6.05 28.73
N GLY A 10 7.44 6.26 27.88
CA GLY A 10 6.20 6.95 28.24
C GLY A 10 5.43 6.22 29.35
N ASP A 11 5.38 4.89 29.28
CA ASP A 11 4.77 4.07 30.33
C ASP A 11 5.51 4.16 31.66
N LYS A 12 6.85 4.06 31.64
CA LYS A 12 7.67 4.20 32.86
C LYS A 12 7.59 5.59 33.46
N ALA A 13 7.55 6.62 32.63
CA ALA A 13 7.45 8.01 33.05
C ALA A 13 6.01 8.44 33.35
N GLN A 14 5.00 7.62 33.04
CA GLN A 14 3.58 7.97 33.08
C GLN A 14 3.24 9.25 32.28
N VAL A 15 3.92 9.42 31.14
CA VAL A 15 3.72 10.57 30.24
C VAL A 15 3.02 10.08 28.98
N SER A 16 1.88 10.71 28.67
CA SER A 16 1.13 10.42 27.45
C SER A 16 1.92 10.73 26.19
N ILE A 17 2.03 9.74 25.30
CA ILE A 17 2.64 9.88 23.97
C ILE A 17 1.54 9.76 22.92
N ILE A 18 1.42 10.79 22.10
CA ILE A 18 0.48 10.83 20.98
C ILE A 18 1.29 10.75 19.68
N SER A 19 1.15 9.65 18.94
CA SER A 19 1.85 9.47 17.67
C SER A 19 0.93 9.62 16.46
N PHE A 20 1.36 10.44 15.51
CA PHE A 20 0.67 10.66 14.23
C PHE A 20 1.21 9.81 13.08
N SER A 21 2.34 9.13 13.28
CA SER A 21 3.07 8.38 12.24
C SER A 21 3.30 6.91 12.58
N ALA A 22 2.91 6.47 13.78
CA ALA A 22 3.00 5.08 14.22
C ALA A 22 1.91 4.20 13.58
N THR A 23 2.11 3.81 12.33
CA THR A 23 1.14 3.01 11.54
C THR A 23 1.23 1.51 11.83
N ARG A 24 2.29 1.03 12.49
CA ARG A 24 2.54 -0.41 12.67
C ARG A 24 1.42 -1.11 13.44
N PRO A 25 0.91 -2.26 12.96
CA PRO A 25 -0.14 -3.02 13.64
C PRO A 25 0.33 -3.57 15.00
N SER A 26 1.58 -4.02 15.09
CA SER A 26 2.18 -4.58 16.32
C SER A 26 2.25 -3.60 17.50
N LEU A 27 2.10 -2.30 17.26
CA LEU A 27 2.00 -1.31 18.35
C LEU A 27 0.66 -1.39 19.09
N THR A 28 -0.34 -2.11 18.55
CA THR A 28 -1.60 -2.36 19.27
C THR A 28 -1.46 -3.38 20.40
N SER A 29 -0.57 -4.36 20.27
CA SER A 29 -0.30 -5.32 21.35
C SER A 29 0.60 -4.73 22.43
N HIS A 30 1.39 -3.70 22.10
CA HIS A 30 2.20 -2.92 23.03
C HIS A 30 1.42 -1.73 23.63
N ARG A 31 0.11 -1.88 23.87
CA ARG A 31 -0.69 -0.82 24.48
C ARG A 31 -0.29 -0.64 25.93
N GLY A 32 0.69 0.23 26.14
CA GLY A 32 0.86 0.98 27.36
C GLY A 32 -0.37 1.81 27.70
N SER A 33 -0.61 2.08 28.97
CA SER A 33 -1.73 2.95 29.39
C SER A 33 -1.56 4.39 28.91
N TYR A 34 -0.37 4.77 28.46
CA TYR A 34 -0.01 6.13 28.09
C TYR A 34 0.33 6.32 26.59
N PHE A 35 0.03 5.35 25.72
CA PHE A 35 0.26 5.50 24.28
C PHE A 35 -1.04 5.62 23.47
N PHE A 36 -1.14 6.70 22.69
CA PHE A 36 -2.25 6.96 21.78
C PHE A 36 -1.72 7.18 20.36
N ARG A 37 -2.48 6.75 19.37
CA ARG A 37 -2.18 7.01 17.96
C ARG A 37 -3.34 7.70 17.28
N ILE A 38 -3.04 8.67 16.41
CA ILE A 38 -4.02 9.39 15.58
C ILE A 38 -3.95 8.98 14.10
N THR A 39 -3.27 7.88 13.81
CA THR A 39 -3.12 7.31 12.46
C THR A 39 -3.77 5.92 12.36
N GLN A 40 -4.18 5.54 11.15
CA GLN A 40 -4.69 4.19 10.89
C GLN A 40 -3.54 3.17 10.93
N ALA A 41 -3.85 1.98 11.42
CA ALA A 41 -2.90 0.88 11.38
C ALA A 41 -2.70 0.38 9.95
N ASP A 42 -1.50 -0.11 9.61
CA ASP A 42 -1.20 -0.70 8.31
C ASP A 42 -2.07 -1.95 8.03
N SER A 43 -2.69 -2.54 9.05
CA SER A 43 -3.67 -3.62 8.90
C SER A 43 -4.87 -3.22 8.04
N PHE A 44 -5.24 -1.93 7.97
CA PHE A 44 -6.28 -1.45 7.07
C PHE A 44 -5.86 -1.55 5.59
N GLN A 45 -4.56 -1.51 5.29
CA GLN A 45 -4.06 -1.72 3.92
C GLN A 45 -4.38 -3.15 3.45
N GLY A 46 -4.27 -4.15 4.32
CA GLY A 46 -4.65 -5.54 4.03
C GLY A 46 -6.10 -5.67 3.56
N LYS A 47 -7.04 -5.01 4.25
CA LYS A 47 -8.47 -4.96 3.86
C LYS A 47 -8.68 -4.26 2.51
N ALA A 48 -7.95 -3.17 2.25
CA ALA A 48 -8.04 -2.47 0.96
C ALA A 48 -7.53 -3.35 -0.19
N ILE A 49 -6.41 -4.05 0.01
CA ILE A 49 -5.88 -5.02 -0.97
C ILE A 49 -6.87 -6.16 -1.20
N ALA A 50 -7.45 -6.72 -0.13
CA ALA A 50 -8.46 -7.77 -0.23
C ALA A 50 -9.70 -7.32 -1.01
N ALA A 51 -10.16 -6.08 -0.84
CA ALA A 51 -11.26 -5.51 -1.62
C ALA A 51 -10.94 -5.47 -3.13
N ILE A 52 -9.70 -5.09 -3.50
CA ILE A 52 -9.25 -5.13 -4.89
C ILE A 52 -9.22 -6.59 -5.40
N VAL A 53 -8.60 -7.49 -4.65
CA VAL A 53 -8.52 -8.93 -5.00
C VAL A 53 -9.90 -9.53 -5.21
N LYS A 54 -10.87 -9.21 -4.34
CA LYS A 54 -12.27 -9.61 -4.46
C LYS A 54 -12.92 -9.08 -5.73
N ALA A 55 -12.73 -7.80 -6.04
CA ALA A 55 -13.31 -7.16 -7.23
C ALA A 55 -12.85 -7.84 -8.53
N PHE A 56 -11.57 -8.22 -8.60
CA PHE A 56 -10.98 -8.93 -9.75
C PHE A 56 -11.09 -10.46 -9.67
N LYS A 57 -11.69 -11.00 -8.60
CA LYS A 57 -11.89 -12.44 -8.36
C LYS A 57 -10.60 -13.26 -8.38
N TRP A 58 -9.48 -12.66 -7.97
CA TRP A 58 -8.21 -13.38 -7.89
C TRP A 58 -8.18 -14.32 -6.68
N ARG A 59 -7.72 -15.56 -6.87
CA ARG A 59 -7.73 -16.61 -5.83
C ARG A 59 -6.35 -16.92 -5.25
N LYS A 60 -5.30 -16.69 -6.04
CA LYS A 60 -3.91 -17.00 -5.70
C LYS A 60 -3.10 -15.72 -5.79
N ILE A 61 -2.46 -15.36 -4.70
CA ILE A 61 -1.66 -14.14 -4.56
C ILE A 61 -0.25 -14.53 -4.15
N VAL A 62 0.75 -13.88 -4.72
CA VAL A 62 2.14 -13.94 -4.21
C VAL A 62 2.41 -12.67 -3.41
N SER A 63 2.88 -12.82 -2.19
CA SER A 63 3.37 -11.68 -1.40
C SER A 63 4.86 -11.51 -1.60
N ILE A 64 5.33 -10.29 -1.83
CA ILE A 64 6.75 -9.92 -1.89
C ILE A 64 6.97 -8.80 -0.89
N TYR A 65 7.82 -9.01 0.11
CA TYR A 65 8.03 -8.02 1.16
C TYR A 65 9.49 -7.93 1.60
N VAL A 66 9.83 -6.80 2.21
CA VAL A 66 11.17 -6.55 2.75
C VAL A 66 11.36 -7.30 4.08
N ASP A 67 12.55 -7.86 4.30
CA ASP A 67 12.92 -8.59 5.50
C ASP A 67 13.17 -7.66 6.69
N ASN A 68 12.10 -7.07 7.24
CA ASN A 68 12.13 -6.29 8.47
C ASN A 68 10.72 -6.19 9.08
N GLU A 69 10.65 -5.62 10.29
CA GLU A 69 9.42 -5.37 11.05
C GLU A 69 8.32 -4.60 10.29
N PHE A 70 8.68 -3.84 9.25
CA PHE A 70 7.71 -3.14 8.41
C PHE A 70 7.12 -4.08 7.37
N GLY A 71 7.98 -4.85 6.69
CA GLY A 71 7.58 -5.78 5.64
C GLY A 71 6.80 -6.98 6.15
N ASP A 72 7.28 -7.62 7.23
CA ASP A 72 6.65 -8.81 7.82
C ASP A 72 5.40 -8.48 8.66
N GLY A 73 5.36 -7.29 9.27
CA GLY A 73 4.34 -6.89 10.23
C GLY A 73 2.94 -6.76 9.65
N ILE A 74 2.81 -6.61 8.32
CA ILE A 74 1.52 -6.60 7.63
C ILE A 74 1.02 -8.00 7.29
N ILE A 75 1.92 -9.00 7.19
CA ILE A 75 1.63 -10.29 6.56
C ILE A 75 0.48 -11.04 7.23
N PRO A 76 0.40 -11.16 8.58
CA PRO A 76 -0.73 -11.81 9.22
C PRO A 76 -2.07 -11.16 8.84
N PHE A 77 -2.14 -9.83 8.91
CA PHE A 77 -3.35 -9.07 8.58
C PHE A 77 -3.73 -9.15 7.10
N LEU A 78 -2.73 -9.21 6.21
CA LEU A 78 -2.97 -9.41 4.78
C LEU A 78 -3.51 -10.82 4.51
N VAL A 79 -2.94 -11.84 5.15
CA VAL A 79 -3.40 -13.23 5.02
C VAL A 79 -4.84 -13.35 5.50
N ASP A 80 -5.15 -12.86 6.70
CA ASP A 80 -6.50 -12.89 7.26
C ASP A 80 -7.51 -12.19 6.33
N ALA A 81 -7.18 -10.97 5.88
CA ALA A 81 -8.06 -10.21 4.99
C ALA A 81 -8.28 -10.88 3.62
N LEU A 82 -7.27 -11.57 3.08
CA LEU A 82 -7.40 -12.32 1.83
C LEU A 82 -8.25 -13.58 2.00
N GLN A 83 -8.12 -14.27 3.14
CA GLN A 83 -8.93 -15.44 3.47
C GLN A 83 -10.42 -15.08 3.54
N GLU A 84 -10.78 -13.93 4.12
CA GLU A 84 -12.17 -13.43 4.17
C GLU A 84 -12.82 -13.24 2.78
N VAL A 85 -12.00 -13.12 1.72
CA VAL A 85 -12.47 -12.96 0.34
C VAL A 85 -12.20 -14.20 -0.52
N ASP A 86 -12.01 -15.36 0.11
CA ASP A 86 -11.74 -16.64 -0.53
C ASP A 86 -10.51 -16.56 -1.47
N ALA A 87 -9.49 -15.81 -1.05
CA ALA A 87 -8.18 -15.73 -1.70
C ALA A 87 -7.11 -16.23 -0.73
N ASN A 88 -5.98 -16.71 -1.27
CA ASN A 88 -4.87 -17.19 -0.45
C ASN A 88 -3.53 -16.68 -0.97
N VAL A 89 -2.62 -16.40 -0.04
CA VAL A 89 -1.21 -16.16 -0.31
C VAL A 89 -0.55 -17.51 -0.62
N SER A 90 -0.38 -17.81 -1.92
CA SER A 90 0.16 -19.08 -2.39
C SER A 90 1.67 -19.20 -2.22
N TYR A 91 2.36 -18.07 -2.15
CA TYR A 91 3.81 -18.01 -1.98
C TYR A 91 4.21 -16.67 -1.36
N GLN A 92 5.28 -16.69 -0.59
CA GLN A 92 5.87 -15.51 0.04
C GLN A 92 7.33 -15.39 -0.37
N SER A 93 7.68 -14.25 -0.96
CA SER A 93 9.06 -13.93 -1.34
C SER A 93 9.59 -12.83 -0.44
N VAL A 94 10.56 -13.18 0.40
CA VAL A 94 11.26 -12.24 1.27
C VAL A 94 12.48 -11.67 0.53
N ILE A 95 12.62 -10.34 0.56
CA ILE A 95 13.74 -9.59 -0.03
C ILE A 95 14.51 -8.90 1.10
N SER A 96 15.81 -9.17 1.22
CA SER A 96 16.67 -8.47 2.18
C SER A 96 16.71 -6.96 1.90
N LEU A 97 16.79 -6.15 2.96
CA LEU A 97 16.94 -4.69 2.85
C LEU A 97 18.18 -4.29 2.02
N THR A 98 19.24 -5.10 2.12
CA THR A 98 20.52 -4.89 1.43
C THR A 98 20.62 -5.69 0.14
N ALA A 99 19.53 -6.30 -0.34
CA ALA A 99 19.57 -7.19 -1.49
C ALA A 99 20.18 -6.50 -2.71
N THR A 100 21.07 -7.17 -3.42
CA THR A 100 21.64 -6.72 -4.70
C THR A 100 20.62 -6.88 -5.82
N ASN A 101 20.88 -6.27 -6.99
CA ASN A 101 19.98 -6.44 -8.13
C ASN A 101 19.96 -7.91 -8.61
N ASP A 102 21.07 -8.63 -8.47
CA ASP A 102 21.18 -10.05 -8.85
C ASP A 102 20.37 -10.95 -7.91
N GLU A 103 20.37 -10.65 -6.61
CA GLU A 103 19.53 -11.38 -5.64
C GLU A 103 18.04 -11.12 -5.87
N ILE A 104 17.66 -9.88 -6.17
CA ILE A 104 16.29 -9.53 -6.57
C ILE A 104 15.91 -10.27 -7.85
N GLU A 105 16.81 -10.29 -8.84
CA GLU A 105 16.62 -10.98 -10.11
C GLU A 105 16.41 -12.49 -9.93
N LEU A 106 17.19 -13.12 -9.06
CA LEU A 106 17.04 -14.54 -8.71
C LEU A 106 15.67 -14.81 -8.08
N LYS A 107 15.26 -14.02 -7.09
CA LYS A 107 13.96 -14.15 -6.42
C LYS A 107 12.81 -14.01 -7.41
N LEU A 108 12.85 -12.99 -8.28
CA LEU A 108 11.83 -12.76 -9.29
C LEU A 108 11.79 -13.87 -10.36
N SER A 109 12.94 -14.43 -10.72
CA SER A 109 13.01 -15.53 -11.69
C SER A 109 12.28 -16.78 -11.19
N ASN A 110 12.36 -17.08 -9.89
CA ASN A 110 11.59 -18.17 -9.28
C ASN A 110 10.08 -17.92 -9.36
N LEU A 111 9.65 -16.66 -9.23
CA LEU A 111 8.23 -16.28 -9.31
C LEU A 111 7.67 -16.40 -10.73
N MET A 112 8.48 -16.16 -11.77
CA MET A 112 8.04 -16.31 -13.16
C MET A 112 7.64 -17.75 -13.52
N ASN A 113 8.26 -18.73 -12.86
CA ASN A 113 7.98 -20.16 -13.09
C ASN A 113 6.67 -20.61 -12.41
N MET A 114 6.06 -19.77 -11.56
CA MET A 114 4.79 -20.09 -10.91
C MET A 114 3.61 -19.85 -11.86
N GLN A 115 2.43 -20.39 -11.55
CA GLN A 115 1.19 -20.09 -12.30
C GLN A 115 0.54 -18.77 -11.87
N THR A 116 0.85 -18.27 -10.67
CA THR A 116 0.27 -17.03 -10.14
C THR A 116 0.77 -15.80 -10.91
N ARG A 117 -0.11 -14.84 -11.18
CA ARG A 117 0.19 -13.59 -11.91
C ARG A 117 -0.12 -12.32 -11.11
N VAL A 118 -0.54 -12.48 -9.86
CA VAL A 118 -0.92 -11.37 -8.98
C VAL A 118 0.09 -11.29 -7.84
N PHE A 119 0.80 -10.17 -7.78
CA PHE A 119 1.85 -9.92 -6.83
C PHE A 119 1.47 -8.72 -5.95
N VAL A 120 1.52 -8.89 -4.64
CA VAL A 120 1.38 -7.82 -3.66
C VAL A 120 2.78 -7.49 -3.14
N VAL A 121 3.22 -6.25 -3.33
CA VAL A 121 4.56 -5.80 -2.95
C VAL A 121 4.45 -4.88 -1.73
N HIS A 122 5.14 -5.22 -0.64
CA HIS A 122 5.18 -4.42 0.58
C HIS A 122 6.62 -4.14 1.03
N MET A 123 7.15 -2.99 0.62
CA MET A 123 8.50 -2.52 0.95
C MET A 123 8.62 -1.01 0.76
N LEU A 124 9.72 -0.41 1.25
CA LEU A 124 9.96 1.02 1.13
C LEU A 124 10.36 1.42 -0.32
N PRO A 125 10.10 2.69 -0.73
CA PRO A 125 10.30 3.13 -2.11
C PRO A 125 11.68 2.84 -2.73
N PRO A 126 12.83 2.99 -2.03
CA PRO A 126 14.14 2.72 -2.64
C PRO A 126 14.30 1.27 -3.11
N LEU A 127 13.88 0.30 -2.29
CA LEU A 127 13.95 -1.13 -2.62
C LEU A 127 12.85 -1.52 -3.63
N ALA A 128 11.64 -0.98 -3.47
CA ALA A 128 10.53 -1.19 -4.41
C ALA A 128 10.91 -0.77 -5.83
N SER A 129 11.54 0.40 -5.97
CA SER A 129 11.97 0.95 -7.27
C SER A 129 12.94 0.00 -7.98
N ARG A 130 13.94 -0.50 -7.25
CA ARG A 130 14.90 -1.47 -7.78
C ARG A 130 14.19 -2.76 -8.19
N LEU A 131 13.28 -3.26 -7.37
CA LEU A 131 12.49 -4.45 -7.68
C LEU A 131 11.65 -4.27 -8.97
N PHE A 132 10.95 -3.15 -9.11
CA PHE A 132 10.14 -2.88 -10.30
C PHE A 132 10.97 -2.69 -11.58
N ILE A 133 12.17 -2.10 -11.49
CA ILE A 133 13.10 -2.01 -12.63
C ILE A 133 13.51 -3.40 -13.10
N VAL A 134 13.90 -4.28 -12.17
CA VAL A 134 14.28 -5.66 -12.50
C VAL A 134 13.09 -6.44 -13.05
N ALA A 135 11.90 -6.29 -12.45
CA ALA A 135 10.66 -6.91 -12.93
C ALA A 135 10.28 -6.45 -14.34
N LYS A 136 10.45 -5.16 -14.67
CA LYS A 136 10.26 -4.62 -16.02
C LYS A 136 11.23 -5.27 -17.02
N LYS A 137 12.52 -5.34 -16.68
CA LYS A 137 13.56 -5.99 -17.51
C LYS A 137 13.23 -7.48 -17.77
N LYS A 138 12.61 -8.16 -16.80
CA LYS A 138 12.17 -9.56 -16.90
C LYS A 138 10.84 -9.76 -17.64
N GLY A 139 10.18 -8.69 -18.10
CA GLY A 139 8.87 -8.80 -18.75
C GLY A 139 7.75 -9.23 -17.80
N MET A 140 7.92 -9.04 -16.49
CA MET A 140 6.90 -9.38 -15.48
C MET A 140 5.82 -8.29 -15.33
N MET A 141 6.04 -7.11 -15.90
CA MET A 141 5.07 -6.01 -15.88
C MET A 141 4.21 -6.07 -17.14
N GLY A 142 2.91 -5.87 -16.98
CA GLY A 142 1.98 -5.81 -18.10
C GLY A 142 2.23 -4.60 -19.02
N PRO A 143 1.50 -4.50 -20.14
CA PRO A 143 1.67 -3.41 -21.13
C PRO A 143 1.30 -2.01 -20.59
N SER A 144 0.78 -1.91 -19.36
CA SER A 144 0.53 -0.63 -18.69
C SER A 144 1.83 -0.12 -18.05
N GLU A 145 2.41 0.91 -18.66
CA GLU A 145 3.52 1.66 -18.07
C GLU A 145 3.02 2.49 -16.88
N PHE A 146 3.12 1.95 -15.67
CA PHE A 146 3.07 2.77 -14.48
C PHE A 146 4.40 3.55 -14.38
N GLY A 147 4.36 4.84 -14.69
CA GLY A 147 5.52 5.72 -14.55
C GLY A 147 5.90 5.86 -13.08
N LEU A 148 7.09 5.40 -12.71
CA LEU A 148 7.72 5.74 -11.43
C LEU A 148 8.64 6.95 -11.65
N VAL A 149 8.34 8.09 -11.04
CA VAL A 149 9.25 9.24 -11.00
C VAL A 149 9.82 9.31 -9.60
N ASN A 150 11.15 9.24 -9.47
CA ASN A 150 11.86 9.16 -8.18
C ASN A 150 11.35 8.04 -7.25
N GLY A 151 10.91 6.92 -7.82
CA GLY A 151 10.44 5.77 -7.06
C GLY A 151 9.02 5.86 -6.48
N GLN A 152 8.26 6.89 -6.87
CA GLN A 152 6.84 7.01 -6.53
C GLN A 152 5.96 6.77 -7.77
N LEU A 153 4.85 6.06 -7.57
CA LEU A 153 3.81 5.88 -8.58
C LEU A 153 3.25 7.25 -8.96
N GLN A 154 3.46 7.69 -10.20
CA GLN A 154 2.77 8.88 -10.69
C GLN A 154 1.32 8.50 -11.03
N SER A 155 0.43 8.63 -10.03
CA SER A 155 -0.99 8.79 -10.33
C SER A 155 -1.19 10.18 -10.91
N PHE A 156 -1.54 10.27 -12.19
CA PHE A 156 -1.80 11.55 -12.84
C PHE A 156 -3.20 12.08 -12.57
N VAL A 157 -4.05 11.32 -11.87
CA VAL A 157 -5.46 11.62 -11.66
C VAL A 157 -5.87 11.29 -10.23
N PHE A 158 -6.45 12.27 -9.54
CA PHE A 158 -7.01 12.11 -8.20
C PHE A 158 -8.50 12.39 -8.25
N GLU A 159 -9.35 11.50 -7.74
CA GLU A 159 -10.77 11.82 -7.53
C GLU A 159 -10.92 12.55 -6.18
N ILE A 160 -11.43 13.77 -6.23
CA ILE A 160 -11.81 14.54 -5.05
C ILE A 160 -13.25 14.19 -4.71
N VAL A 161 -13.46 13.76 -3.48
CA VAL A 161 -14.77 13.38 -2.95
C VAL A 161 -15.06 14.19 -1.69
N ASN A 162 -16.31 14.61 -1.54
CA ASN A 162 -16.85 15.13 -0.29
C ASN A 162 -17.52 13.98 0.47
N VAL A 163 -17.31 13.91 1.78
CA VAL A 163 -17.93 12.90 2.63
C VAL A 163 -18.72 13.61 3.73
N VAL A 164 -20.03 13.40 3.75
CA VAL A 164 -20.95 13.98 4.74
C VAL A 164 -21.72 12.85 5.39
N GLY A 165 -21.51 12.63 6.70
CA GLY A 165 -22.05 11.46 7.39
C GLY A 165 -21.53 10.16 6.77
N ASN A 166 -22.45 9.27 6.36
CA ASN A 166 -22.13 8.01 5.69
C ASN A 166 -22.17 8.10 4.14
N GLU A 167 -22.38 9.28 3.57
CA GLU A 167 -22.50 9.47 2.12
C GLU A 167 -21.20 9.98 1.50
N ARG A 168 -20.78 9.37 0.37
CA ARG A 168 -19.65 9.81 -0.47
C ARG A 168 -20.19 10.49 -1.73
N ARG A 169 -19.84 11.75 -1.95
CA ARG A 169 -20.17 12.51 -3.17
C ARG A 169 -18.91 12.88 -3.94
N SER A 170 -18.82 12.48 -5.21
CA SER A 170 -17.71 12.90 -6.09
C SER A 170 -17.82 14.39 -6.44
N VAL A 171 -16.75 15.15 -6.19
CA VAL A 171 -16.62 16.58 -6.50
C VAL A 171 -16.00 16.78 -7.88
N GLY A 172 -14.99 15.98 -8.22
CA GLY A 172 -14.29 16.05 -9.51
C GLY A 172 -12.97 15.31 -9.52
N PHE A 173 -12.23 15.39 -10.62
CA PHE A 173 -10.92 14.79 -10.81
C PHE A 173 -9.86 15.88 -10.91
N TRP A 174 -8.77 15.77 -10.14
CA TRP A 174 -7.63 16.67 -10.22
C TRP A 174 -6.48 16.03 -10.99
N THR A 175 -5.87 16.78 -11.90
CA THR A 175 -4.62 16.40 -12.57
C THR A 175 -3.63 17.58 -12.55
N PRO A 176 -2.30 17.34 -12.56
CA PRO A 176 -1.32 18.42 -12.60
C PRO A 176 -1.44 19.33 -13.83
N LYS A 177 -1.92 18.79 -14.96
CA LYS A 177 -2.04 19.53 -16.23
C LYS A 177 -3.35 20.32 -16.36
N ALA A 178 -4.46 19.79 -15.84
CA ALA A 178 -5.79 20.35 -16.05
C ALA A 178 -6.42 20.96 -14.78
N GLY A 179 -5.78 20.84 -13.62
CA GLY A 179 -6.39 21.21 -12.35
C GLY A 179 -7.59 20.32 -12.01
N LEU A 180 -8.56 20.86 -11.25
CA LEU A 180 -9.79 20.16 -10.89
C LEU A 180 -10.83 20.26 -12.01
N THR A 181 -11.29 19.12 -12.51
CA THR A 181 -12.29 19.00 -13.57
C THR A 181 -13.44 18.09 -13.16
N THR A 182 -14.64 18.29 -13.69
CA THR A 182 -15.78 17.38 -13.43
C THR A 182 -15.75 16.10 -14.29
N SER A 183 -14.83 16.00 -15.24
CA SER A 183 -14.73 14.88 -16.18
C SER A 183 -13.29 14.65 -16.66
N LEU A 184 -13.00 13.40 -17.01
CA LEU A 184 -11.70 12.96 -17.54
C LEU A 184 -11.62 12.99 -19.08
N ARG A 185 -12.64 13.53 -19.78
CA ARG A 185 -12.71 13.50 -21.25
C ARG A 185 -12.25 14.82 -21.88
N HIS A 186 -11.31 14.73 -22.82
CA HIS A 186 -10.99 15.76 -23.82
C HIS A 186 -12.14 15.93 -24.84
N SER A 187 -13.30 16.45 -24.43
CA SER A 187 -14.30 16.91 -25.40
C SER A 187 -15.02 18.17 -24.93
N GLY A 188 -14.57 19.33 -25.43
CA GLY A 188 -15.35 20.47 -25.92
C GLY A 188 -16.51 21.10 -25.13
N ARG A 189 -16.92 20.61 -23.97
CA ARG A 189 -17.97 21.23 -23.14
C ARG A 189 -17.54 21.23 -21.68
N LYS A 190 -17.09 22.40 -21.21
CA LYS A 190 -16.92 22.68 -19.78
C LYS A 190 -18.30 22.55 -19.12
N ARG A 191 -18.45 21.57 -18.23
CA ARG A 191 -19.56 21.53 -17.27
C ARG A 191 -19.09 22.21 -15.98
N GLU A 192 -19.97 22.97 -15.36
CA GLU A 192 -19.66 23.72 -14.14
C GLU A 192 -19.43 22.79 -12.94
N LEU A 193 -18.50 23.19 -12.07
CA LEU A 193 -18.18 22.49 -10.82
C LEU A 193 -19.41 22.44 -9.92
N ARG A 194 -19.62 21.31 -9.24
CA ARG A 194 -20.72 21.20 -8.29
C ARG A 194 -20.38 21.93 -6.99
N PRO A 195 -21.36 22.63 -6.36
CA PRO A 195 -21.17 23.23 -5.05
C PRO A 195 -20.77 22.19 -4.00
N ILE A 196 -19.96 22.64 -3.05
CA ILE A 196 -19.43 21.83 -1.94
C ILE A 196 -20.46 21.72 -0.80
N ILE A 197 -21.54 22.49 -0.85
CA ILE A 197 -22.58 22.61 0.18
C ILE A 197 -23.84 21.87 -0.28
#